data_AF-A0A938CR85-F1
#
_entry.id   AF-A0A938CR85-F1
#
_cell.length_a   1.000
_cell.length_b   1.000
_cell.length_c   1.000
_cell.angle_alpha   90.00
_cell.angle_beta   90.00
_cell.angle_gamma   90.00
#
_symmetry.space_group_name_H-M   'P 1'
#
loop_
_entity.id
_entity.type
_entity.pdbx_description
1 polymer ?
#
loop_
_entity_poly.entity_id
_entity_poly.type
_entity_poly.pdbx_seq_one_letter_code
_entity_poly.pdbx_strand_id
1 'polypeptide(L)'
;MNELDLKKLGVTGVNQALYKLPKNTNERHWVIRNPMGQHAIACGLDGPLHVEVHGHVGFYCGGKNKEAELIVHGHAGVGVAENLMSGLVWIKGNASESAGATGNGGLLVIDGDASSRCGISMKGIDIVVGGSVGHMSAFMAQRGNLVVCGDAGEALGDSIYEAHLYLR
;
A
#
# COMPACT_ATOMS: atom_id res chain seq x y z
N MET A 1 -15.24 -4.21 16.82
CA MET A 1 -13.96 -4.67 16.26
C MET A 1 -14.13 -6.12 15.89
N ASN A 2 -14.04 -6.44 14.60
CA ASN A 2 -14.20 -7.80 14.07
C ASN A 2 -12.83 -8.40 13.76
N GLU A 3 -12.69 -9.72 13.84
CA GLU A 3 -11.40 -10.39 13.65
C GLU A 3 -11.48 -11.51 12.61
N LEU A 4 -10.46 -11.61 11.75
CA LEU A 4 -10.25 -12.66 10.76
C LEU A 4 -8.91 -13.34 10.99
N ASP A 5 -8.94 -14.66 11.10
CA ASP A 5 -7.73 -15.48 11.19
C ASP A 5 -7.32 -15.96 9.80
N LEU A 6 -6.27 -15.35 9.24
CA LEU A 6 -5.82 -15.66 7.89
C LEU A 6 -5.32 -17.10 7.76
N LYS A 7 -4.74 -17.67 8.83
CA LYS A 7 -4.27 -19.07 8.81
C LYS A 7 -5.41 -20.06 8.61
N LYS A 8 -6.61 -19.73 9.12
CA LYS A 8 -7.80 -20.59 9.01
C LYS A 8 -8.59 -20.35 7.72
N LEU A 9 -8.78 -19.08 7.35
CA LEU A 9 -9.62 -18.70 6.22
C LEU A 9 -8.88 -18.72 4.87
N GLY A 10 -7.55 -18.61 4.91
CA GLY A 10 -6.74 -18.33 3.73
C GLY A 10 -6.97 -16.91 3.19
N VAL A 11 -6.07 -16.47 2.30
CA VAL A 11 -6.12 -15.13 1.68
C VAL A 11 -7.44 -14.89 0.95
N THR A 12 -7.89 -15.87 0.15
CA THR A 12 -9.15 -15.77 -0.59
C THR A 12 -10.34 -15.61 0.35
N GLY A 13 -10.39 -16.36 1.45
CA GLY A 13 -11.47 -16.27 2.43
C GLY A 13 -11.52 -14.91 3.10
N VAL A 14 -10.37 -14.38 3.53
CA VAL A 14 -10.25 -13.04 4.12
C VAL A 14 -10.70 -11.96 3.14
N ASN A 15 -10.17 -11.96 1.92
CA ASN A 15 -10.51 -10.93 0.93
C ASN A 15 -12.00 -10.99 0.54
N GLN A 16 -12.57 -12.19 0.39
CA GLN A 16 -13.99 -12.35 0.09
C GLN A 16 -14.88 -11.89 1.25
N ALA A 17 -14.48 -12.14 2.50
CA ALA A 17 -15.23 -11.68 3.66
C ALA A 17 -15.31 -10.14 3.69
N LEU A 18 -14.18 -9.46 3.47
CA LEU A 18 -14.12 -7.99 3.45
C LEU A 18 -14.84 -7.39 2.24
N TYR A 19 -14.66 -7.99 1.05
CA TYR A 19 -15.27 -7.48 -0.20
C TYR A 19 -16.80 -7.59 -0.22
N LYS A 20 -17.37 -8.61 0.42
CA LYS A 20 -18.82 -8.85 0.44
C LYS A 20 -19.59 -7.94 1.40
N LEU A 21 -18.90 -7.17 2.24
CA LEU A 21 -19.56 -6.27 3.16
C LEU A 21 -20.34 -5.20 2.40
N PRO A 22 -21.61 -4.95 2.75
CA PRO A 22 -22.37 -3.83 2.19
C PRO A 22 -21.65 -2.51 2.47
N LYS A 23 -21.61 -1.58 1.51
CA LYS A 23 -20.96 -0.27 1.69
C LYS A 23 -21.50 0.55 2.87
N ASN A 24 -22.77 0.33 3.23
CA ASN A 24 -23.45 0.97 4.37
C ASN A 24 -23.35 0.17 5.69
N THR A 25 -22.46 -0.83 5.77
CA THR A 25 -22.29 -1.63 6.98
C THR A 25 -21.77 -0.80 8.17
N ASN A 26 -22.16 -1.21 9.37
CA ASN A 26 -21.58 -0.73 10.62
C ASN A 26 -20.34 -1.55 11.04
N GLU A 27 -20.10 -2.70 10.39
CA GLU A 27 -18.94 -3.56 10.61
C GLU A 27 -17.74 -3.03 9.83
N ARG A 28 -17.24 -1.85 10.22
CA ARG A 28 -16.19 -1.17 9.46
C ARG A 28 -14.78 -1.49 9.93
N HIS A 29 -14.60 -1.85 11.20
CA HIS A 29 -13.28 -2.12 11.79
C HIS A 29 -12.96 -3.61 11.86
N TRP A 30 -11.94 -4.03 11.12
CA TRP A 30 -11.48 -5.41 11.00
C TRP A 30 -10.00 -5.57 11.34
N VAL A 31 -9.69 -6.67 12.01
CA VAL A 31 -8.33 -7.08 12.37
C VAL A 31 -8.01 -8.40 11.69
N ILE A 32 -6.93 -8.46 10.91
CA ILE A 32 -6.42 -9.67 10.28
C ILE A 32 -5.20 -10.16 11.10
N ARG A 33 -5.30 -11.38 11.63
CA ARG A 33 -4.21 -12.05 12.35
C ARG A 33 -3.55 -13.13 11.51
N ASN A 34 -2.36 -13.52 11.94
CA ASN A 34 -1.55 -14.59 11.34
C ASN A 34 -1.30 -14.37 9.83
N PRO A 35 -0.81 -13.19 9.40
CA PRO A 35 -0.61 -12.92 7.98
C PRO A 35 0.50 -13.80 7.38
N MET A 36 1.49 -14.22 8.18
CA MET A 36 2.54 -15.17 7.79
C MET A 36 3.27 -14.80 6.47
N GLY A 37 3.39 -13.50 6.15
CA GLY A 37 4.00 -13.05 4.89
C GLY A 37 3.21 -13.44 3.64
N GLN A 38 1.95 -13.85 3.77
CA GLN A 38 1.10 -14.24 2.65
C GLN A 38 0.84 -13.05 1.73
N HIS A 39 0.66 -13.36 0.45
CA HIS A 39 0.49 -12.38 -0.62
C HIS A 39 -0.98 -11.96 -0.75
N ALA A 40 -1.20 -10.84 -1.44
CA ALA A 40 -2.50 -10.32 -1.83
C ALA A 40 -3.52 -10.14 -0.68
N ILE A 41 -3.04 -9.93 0.55
CA ILE A 41 -3.90 -9.67 1.71
C ILE A 41 -4.59 -8.31 1.50
N ALA A 42 -5.89 -8.26 1.75
CA ALA A 42 -6.70 -7.05 1.66
C ALA A 42 -6.63 -6.37 0.26
N CYS A 43 -6.50 -7.16 -0.81
CA CYS A 43 -6.60 -6.65 -2.17
C CYS A 43 -8.05 -6.37 -2.58
N GLY A 44 -8.27 -5.28 -3.30
CA GLY A 44 -9.55 -4.97 -3.94
C GLY A 44 -10.64 -4.49 -2.98
N LEU A 45 -10.28 -3.95 -1.81
CA LEU A 45 -11.26 -3.36 -0.89
C LEU A 45 -12.07 -2.26 -1.61
N ASP A 46 -13.40 -2.37 -1.56
CA ASP A 46 -14.36 -1.50 -2.29
C ASP A 46 -15.41 -0.90 -1.34
N GLY A 47 -14.99 -0.57 -0.13
CA GLY A 47 -15.85 0.09 0.85
C GLY A 47 -15.05 0.77 1.96
N PRO A 48 -15.68 1.65 2.76
CA PRO A 48 -15.01 2.51 3.73
C PRO A 48 -14.66 1.72 5.01
N LEU A 49 -13.82 0.70 4.87
CA LEU A 49 -13.37 -0.16 5.96
C LEU A 49 -12.10 0.38 6.60
N HIS A 50 -11.95 0.14 7.90
CA HIS A 50 -10.70 0.28 8.63
C HIS A 50 -10.16 -1.11 8.91
N VAL A 51 -9.06 -1.49 8.24
CA VAL A 51 -8.50 -2.84 8.28
C VAL A 51 -7.09 -2.79 8.86
N GLU A 52 -6.83 -3.57 9.89
CA GLU A 52 -5.51 -3.68 10.52
C GLU A 52 -4.94 -5.08 10.32
N VAL A 53 -3.73 -5.20 9.77
CA VAL A 53 -3.01 -6.46 9.64
C VAL A 53 -1.90 -6.50 10.67
N HIS A 54 -1.95 -7.47 11.58
CA HIS A 54 -0.91 -7.64 12.61
C HIS A 54 0.16 -8.62 12.18
N GLY A 55 1.29 -8.09 11.68
CA GLY A 55 2.45 -8.84 11.22
C GLY A 55 2.84 -8.48 9.78
N HIS A 56 3.87 -9.15 9.27
CA HIS A 56 4.37 -8.90 7.92
C HIS A 56 3.44 -9.46 6.85
N VAL A 57 3.36 -8.75 5.73
CA VAL A 57 2.57 -9.11 4.55
C VAL A 57 3.48 -9.30 3.33
N GLY A 58 3.04 -10.14 2.40
CA GLY A 58 3.76 -10.42 1.17
C GLY A 58 3.38 -9.47 0.04
N PHE A 59 3.44 -9.97 -1.19
CA PHE A 59 3.29 -9.14 -2.39
C PHE A 59 1.88 -8.60 -2.55
N TYR A 60 1.74 -7.42 -3.15
CA TYR A 60 0.47 -6.81 -3.56
C TYR A 60 -0.53 -6.47 -2.46
N CYS A 61 -0.16 -6.57 -1.18
CA CYS A 61 -1.06 -6.26 -0.08
C CYS A 61 -1.68 -4.86 -0.23
N GLY A 62 -2.99 -4.75 -0.04
CA GLY A 62 -3.71 -3.48 -0.19
C GLY A 62 -3.87 -2.97 -1.63
N GLY A 63 -3.41 -3.72 -2.63
CA GLY A 63 -3.54 -3.32 -4.03
C GLY A 63 -5.01 -3.19 -4.47
N LYS A 64 -5.28 -2.25 -5.39
CA LYS A 64 -6.63 -1.92 -5.90
C LYS A 64 -7.62 -1.46 -4.84
N ASN A 65 -7.16 -1.00 -3.67
CA ASN A 65 -8.02 -0.42 -2.65
C ASN A 65 -8.70 0.86 -3.21
N LYS A 66 -10.01 0.99 -3.00
CA LYS A 66 -10.82 2.10 -3.51
C LYS A 66 -11.31 3.07 -2.46
N GLU A 67 -11.51 2.66 -1.22
CA GLU A 67 -12.18 3.50 -0.20
C GLU A 67 -11.67 3.20 1.23
N ALA A 68 -10.93 2.11 1.45
CA ALA A 68 -10.57 1.66 2.79
C ALA A 68 -9.32 2.35 3.33
N GLU A 69 -9.20 2.34 4.65
CA GLU A 69 -7.97 2.59 5.38
C GLU A 69 -7.38 1.23 5.79
N LEU A 70 -6.19 0.90 5.28
CA LEU A 70 -5.47 -0.33 5.59
C LEU A 70 -4.19 0.01 6.34
N ILE A 71 -4.03 -0.52 7.55
CA ILE A 71 -2.80 -0.39 8.34
C ILE A 71 -2.13 -1.76 8.45
N VAL A 72 -0.86 -1.84 8.09
CA VAL A 72 -0.03 -3.03 8.27
C VAL A 72 0.98 -2.76 9.39
N HIS A 73 0.79 -3.43 10.52
CA HIS A 73 1.72 -3.43 11.65
C HIS A 73 2.88 -4.40 11.36
N GLY A 74 3.70 -4.06 10.37
CA GLY A 74 4.80 -4.91 9.89
C GLY A 74 5.46 -4.38 8.63
N HIS A 75 6.09 -5.31 7.90
CA HIS A 75 6.77 -5.05 6.62
C HIS A 75 5.88 -5.51 5.48
N ALA A 76 6.05 -4.91 4.31
CA ALA A 76 5.32 -5.28 3.10
C ALA A 76 6.24 -5.74 1.97
N GLY A 77 5.81 -6.77 1.25
CA GLY A 77 6.48 -7.27 0.06
C GLY A 77 6.28 -6.39 -1.18
N VAL A 78 6.68 -6.93 -2.34
CA VAL A 78 6.67 -6.23 -3.63
C VAL A 78 5.26 -5.76 -4.00
N GLY A 79 5.14 -4.53 -4.53
CA GLY A 79 3.88 -4.03 -5.09
C GLY A 79 2.81 -3.70 -4.05
N VAL A 80 3.18 -3.42 -2.79
CA VAL A 80 2.21 -2.97 -1.78
C VAL A 80 1.46 -1.73 -2.27
N ALA A 81 0.14 -1.70 -2.08
CA ALA A 81 -0.75 -0.66 -2.58
C ALA A 81 -0.68 -0.41 -4.10
N GLU A 82 -0.28 -1.42 -4.89
CA GLU A 82 -0.30 -1.31 -6.34
C GLU A 82 -1.71 -0.97 -6.85
N ASN A 83 -1.78 0.00 -7.76
CA ASN A 83 -3.02 0.47 -8.36
C ASN A 83 -4.04 0.96 -7.32
N LEU A 84 -3.58 1.58 -6.23
CA LEU A 84 -4.44 2.28 -5.26
C LEU A 84 -5.32 3.30 -5.98
N MET A 85 -6.62 3.25 -5.77
CA MET A 85 -7.57 4.15 -6.43
C MET A 85 -7.91 5.33 -5.52
N SER A 86 -8.14 5.07 -4.23
CA SER A 86 -8.30 6.07 -3.19
C SER A 86 -8.15 5.42 -1.80
N GLY A 87 -8.35 6.17 -0.72
CA GLY A 87 -8.19 5.70 0.65
C GLY A 87 -6.75 5.78 1.13
N LEU A 88 -6.41 4.98 2.15
CA LEU A 88 -5.12 4.98 2.81
C LEU A 88 -4.56 3.56 2.86
N VAL A 89 -3.27 3.41 2.57
CA VAL A 89 -2.47 2.24 2.97
C VAL A 89 -1.30 2.74 3.80
N TRP A 90 -1.16 2.25 5.02
CA TRP A 90 -0.09 2.65 5.94
C TRP A 90 0.72 1.44 6.38
N ILE A 91 1.99 1.40 6.00
CA ILE A 91 2.96 0.38 6.38
C ILE A 91 3.81 0.91 7.54
N LYS A 92 3.72 0.25 8.70
CA LYS A 92 4.46 0.65 9.92
C LYS A 92 5.95 0.28 9.90
N GLY A 93 6.40 -0.44 8.89
CA GLY A 93 7.80 -0.78 8.67
C GLY A 93 8.22 -0.51 7.22
N ASN A 94 9.19 -1.28 6.74
CA ASN A 94 9.70 -1.16 5.37
C ASN A 94 8.75 -1.76 4.31
N ALA A 95 8.86 -1.23 3.09
CA ALA A 95 8.22 -1.75 1.88
C ALA A 95 9.27 -2.22 0.86
N SER A 96 9.01 -3.35 0.21
CA SER A 96 9.85 -3.86 -0.87
C SER A 96 9.62 -3.08 -2.18
N GLU A 97 10.09 -3.63 -3.29
CA GLU A 97 10.07 -2.97 -4.59
C GLU A 97 8.67 -2.58 -5.05
N SER A 98 8.59 -1.53 -5.86
CA SER A 98 7.35 -1.15 -6.55
C SER A 98 6.18 -0.76 -5.62
N ALA A 99 6.48 -0.30 -4.40
CA ALA A 99 5.45 0.22 -3.50
C ALA A 99 4.67 1.38 -4.17
N GLY A 100 3.34 1.32 -4.14
CA GLY A 100 2.46 2.32 -4.76
C GLY A 100 2.48 2.34 -6.29
N ALA A 101 3.04 1.31 -6.95
CA ALA A 101 3.13 1.26 -8.40
C ALA A 101 1.77 1.49 -9.07
N THR A 102 1.73 2.32 -10.11
CA THR A 102 0.52 2.62 -10.90
C THR A 102 -0.67 3.21 -10.14
N GLY A 103 -0.49 3.64 -8.88
CA GLY A 103 -1.57 4.20 -8.06
C GLY A 103 -2.19 5.45 -8.71
N ASN A 104 -3.52 5.51 -8.75
CA ASN A 104 -4.30 6.58 -9.39
C ASN A 104 -4.74 7.69 -8.41
N GLY A 105 -4.74 7.39 -7.11
CA GLY A 105 -5.15 8.30 -6.05
C GLY A 105 -5.00 7.67 -4.67
N GLY A 106 -5.36 8.42 -3.63
CA GLY A 106 -5.20 8.00 -2.24
C GLY A 106 -3.78 8.24 -1.71
N LEU A 107 -3.54 7.76 -0.49
CA LEU A 107 -2.30 7.96 0.24
C LEU A 107 -1.66 6.61 0.60
N LEU A 108 -0.37 6.46 0.27
CA LEU A 108 0.49 5.41 0.80
C LEU A 108 1.50 6.03 1.76
N VAL A 109 1.51 5.58 3.02
CA VAL A 109 2.50 5.97 4.02
C VAL A 109 3.37 4.77 4.37
N ILE A 110 4.69 4.96 4.38
CA ILE A 110 5.67 3.95 4.78
C ILE A 110 6.54 4.59 5.86
N ASP A 111 6.48 4.07 7.09
CA ASP A 111 7.25 4.64 8.21
C ASP A 111 8.76 4.38 8.05
N GLY A 112 9.14 3.27 7.42
CA GLY A 112 10.53 2.91 7.15
C GLY A 112 11.00 3.23 5.73
N ASP A 113 11.87 2.36 5.20
CA ASP A 113 12.42 2.49 3.85
C ASP A 113 11.50 1.86 2.79
N ALA A 114 11.57 2.38 1.57
CA ALA A 114 11.01 1.74 0.38
C ALA A 114 12.15 1.30 -0.56
N SER A 115 12.07 0.09 -1.10
CA SER A 115 13.08 -0.39 -2.06
C SER A 115 12.93 0.29 -3.43
N SER A 116 13.60 -0.26 -4.44
CA SER A 116 13.61 0.23 -5.81
C SER A 116 12.21 0.44 -6.40
N ARG A 117 12.10 1.36 -7.35
CA ARG A 117 10.88 1.60 -8.13
C ARG A 117 9.66 2.00 -7.27
N CYS A 118 9.87 2.56 -6.08
CA CYS A 118 8.78 3.15 -5.29
C CYS A 118 8.06 4.21 -6.13
N GLY A 119 6.74 4.12 -6.28
CA GLY A 119 5.94 5.02 -7.10
C GLY A 119 6.12 4.87 -8.62
N ILE A 120 6.67 3.76 -9.12
CA ILE A 120 6.82 3.54 -10.57
C ILE A 120 5.47 3.67 -11.30
N SER A 121 5.47 4.45 -12.38
CA SER A 121 4.28 4.71 -13.20
C SER A 121 3.06 5.22 -12.44
N MET A 122 3.24 5.92 -11.32
CA MET A 122 2.14 6.54 -10.55
C MET A 122 1.31 7.52 -11.39
N LYS A 123 0.00 7.56 -11.15
CA LYS A 123 -1.03 8.28 -11.93
C LYS A 123 -1.89 9.22 -11.07
N GLY A 124 -1.45 9.54 -9.86
CA GLY A 124 -2.14 10.47 -8.96
C GLY A 124 -2.13 10.07 -7.49
N ILE A 125 -1.52 8.93 -7.12
CA ILE A 125 -1.30 8.57 -5.72
C ILE A 125 -0.33 9.54 -5.03
N ASP A 126 -0.56 9.80 -3.75
CA ASP A 126 0.42 10.44 -2.87
C ASP A 126 1.16 9.37 -2.07
N ILE A 127 2.49 9.44 -2.05
CA ILE A 127 3.36 8.49 -1.36
C ILE A 127 4.26 9.26 -0.40
N VAL A 128 4.28 8.86 0.87
CA VAL A 128 5.19 9.39 1.89
C VAL A 128 6.05 8.27 2.42
N VAL A 129 7.37 8.43 2.32
CA VAL A 129 8.38 7.49 2.83
C VAL A 129 9.16 8.17 3.94
N GLY A 130 9.07 7.62 5.15
CA GLY A 130 9.75 8.12 6.34
C GLY A 130 11.27 7.90 6.31
N GLY A 131 11.72 6.84 5.64
CA GLY A 131 13.12 6.55 5.37
C GLY A 131 13.56 6.93 3.96
N SER A 132 14.45 6.11 3.40
CA SER A 132 15.03 6.28 2.07
C SER A 132 14.27 5.50 0.99
N VAL A 133 14.47 5.88 -0.27
CA VAL A 133 13.96 5.15 -1.45
C VAL A 133 15.08 4.57 -2.30
N GLY A 134 14.86 3.38 -2.86
CA GLY A 134 15.82 2.72 -3.77
C GLY A 134 15.90 3.36 -5.17
N HIS A 135 16.72 2.76 -6.02
CA HIS A 135 16.92 3.22 -7.41
C HIS A 135 15.64 3.17 -8.25
N MET A 136 15.57 4.02 -9.28
CA MET A 136 14.44 4.12 -10.22
C MET A 136 13.09 4.43 -9.55
N SER A 137 13.11 5.00 -8.34
CA SER A 137 11.88 5.47 -7.70
C SER A 137 11.27 6.61 -8.52
N ALA A 138 9.94 6.63 -8.61
CA ALA A 138 9.16 7.50 -9.48
C ALA A 138 9.49 7.37 -10.99
N PHE A 139 10.06 6.25 -11.43
CA PHE A 139 10.28 6.01 -12.87
C PHE A 139 8.95 6.05 -13.64
N MET A 140 8.89 6.84 -14.72
CA MET A 140 7.67 7.08 -15.51
C MET A 140 6.47 7.61 -14.70
N ALA A 141 6.72 8.30 -13.58
CA ALA A 141 5.67 8.90 -12.77
C ALA A 141 4.88 9.95 -13.56
N GLN A 142 3.58 9.76 -13.72
CA GLN A 142 2.72 10.62 -14.53
C GLN A 142 2.12 11.77 -13.73
N ARG A 143 1.62 11.49 -12.52
CA ARG A 143 0.98 12.47 -11.63
C ARG A 143 1.01 11.97 -10.19
N GLY A 144 0.83 12.88 -9.24
CA GLY A 144 0.79 12.62 -7.79
C GLY A 144 2.03 13.17 -7.09
N ASN A 145 2.20 12.86 -5.81
CA ASN A 145 3.35 13.32 -5.03
C ASN A 145 4.14 12.14 -4.45
N LEU A 146 5.47 12.22 -4.50
CA LEU A 146 6.36 11.34 -3.73
C LEU A 146 7.19 12.20 -2.78
N VAL A 147 7.02 11.98 -1.49
CA VAL A 147 7.78 12.64 -0.41
C VAL A 147 8.73 11.61 0.20
N VAL A 148 10.02 11.94 0.22
CA VAL A 148 11.09 11.11 0.79
C VAL A 148 11.80 11.88 1.89
N CYS A 149 11.74 11.37 3.11
CA CYS A 149 12.32 12.00 4.29
C CYS A 149 13.80 11.62 4.52
N GLY A 150 14.28 10.55 3.88
CA GLY A 150 15.67 10.12 3.82
C GLY A 150 16.33 10.40 2.46
N ASP A 151 17.18 9.48 2.01
CA ASP A 151 17.93 9.57 0.76
C ASP A 151 17.18 8.93 -0.42
N ALA A 152 17.59 9.27 -1.64
CA ALA A 152 17.10 8.62 -2.85
C ALA A 152 18.24 7.96 -3.64
N GLY A 153 17.97 6.75 -4.13
CA GLY A 153 18.87 6.02 -5.01
C GLY A 153 18.97 6.61 -6.43
N GLU A 154 19.82 6.00 -7.26
CA GLU A 154 20.05 6.43 -8.63
C GLU A 154 18.77 6.47 -9.48
N ALA A 155 18.73 7.38 -10.47
CA ALA A 155 17.63 7.55 -11.42
C ALA A 155 16.27 7.86 -10.77
N LEU A 156 16.26 8.62 -9.66
CA LEU A 156 15.03 9.17 -9.09
C LEU A 156 14.30 10.04 -10.11
N GLY A 157 13.02 9.75 -10.36
CA GLY A 157 12.17 10.54 -11.25
C GLY A 157 12.54 10.44 -12.72
N ASP A 158 13.29 9.42 -13.12
CA ASP A 158 13.64 9.26 -14.53
C ASP A 158 12.35 9.04 -15.37
N SER A 159 12.24 9.75 -16.50
CA SER A 159 11.04 9.82 -17.34
C SER A 159 9.76 10.34 -16.64
N ILE A 160 9.87 11.25 -15.68
CA ILE A 160 8.71 11.88 -15.00
C ILE A 160 7.93 12.85 -15.90
N TYR A 161 6.62 12.97 -15.66
CA TYR A 161 5.72 13.94 -16.32
C TYR A 161 5.26 15.02 -15.34
N GLU A 162 4.05 14.94 -14.77
CA GLU A 162 3.44 15.96 -13.89
C GLU A 162 3.52 15.59 -12.40
N ALA A 163 4.21 14.51 -12.03
CA ALA A 163 4.39 14.15 -10.64
C ALA A 163 5.38 15.09 -9.94
N HIS A 164 5.16 15.38 -8.66
CA HIS A 164 6.05 16.21 -7.85
C HIS A 164 6.82 15.34 -6.87
N LEU A 165 8.15 15.48 -6.86
CA LEU A 165 9.03 14.75 -5.95
C LEU A 165 9.62 15.73 -4.93
N TYR A 166 9.49 15.39 -3.66
CA TYR A 166 10.04 16.15 -2.55
C TYR A 166 11.10 15.30 -1.86
N LEU A 167 12.32 15.82 -1.82
CA LEU A 167 13.47 15.22 -1.14
C LEU A 167 13.98 16.22 -0.11
N ARG A 168 14.45 15.72 1.03
CA ARG A 168 15.04 16.53 2.10
C ARG A 168 16.33 17.23 1.66
#